data_AF-A0A2V9ZUZ8-F1
#
_entry.id   AF-A0A2V9ZUZ8-F1
#
_cell.length_a   1.000
_cell.length_b   1.000
_cell.length_c   1.000
_cell.angle_alpha   90.00
_cell.angle_beta   90.00
_cell.angle_gamma   90.00
#
_symmetry.space_group_name_H-M   'P 1'
#
loop_
_entity.id
_entity.type
_entity.pdbx_description
1 polymer ?
#
loop_
_entity_poly.entity_id
_entity_poly.type
_entity_poly.pdbx_seq_one_letter_code
_entity_poly.pdbx_strand_id
1 'polypeptide(L)'
;MDTARIADLLVPFLGPSSLSREPASLVESQLKQISMYIDILIRWSARINLTAVRRPEDIVTRHFGESLFAARHLLSVSKDVASRISTRNHVGTVASTVP
;
A
#
# COMPACT_ATOMS: atom_id res chain seq x y z
N MET A 1 19.35 -5.50 5.63
CA MET A 1 18.61 -5.26 6.90
C MET A 1 17.83 -6.53 7.23
N ASP A 2 17.52 -6.84 8.50
CA ASP A 2 16.77 -8.07 8.82
C ASP A 2 15.26 -7.95 8.44
N THR A 3 14.69 -9.01 7.87
CA THR A 3 13.29 -9.03 7.42
C THR A 3 12.28 -8.92 8.56
N ALA A 4 12.58 -9.46 9.74
CA ALA A 4 11.72 -9.31 10.92
C ALA A 4 11.69 -7.84 11.38
N ARG A 5 12.85 -7.17 11.35
CA ARG A 5 12.94 -5.74 11.67
C ARG A 5 12.16 -4.87 10.67
N ILE A 6 12.17 -5.23 9.39
CA ILE A 6 11.37 -4.54 8.36
C ILE A 6 9.88 -4.72 8.65
N ALA A 7 9.45 -5.94 9.01
CA ALA A 7 8.06 -6.20 9.36
C ALA A 7 7.61 -5.32 10.52
N ASP A 8 8.37 -5.28 11.62
CA ASP A 8 8.08 -4.45 12.80
C ASP A 8 7.89 -2.97 12.47
N LEU A 9 8.76 -2.43 11.61
CA LEU A 9 8.68 -1.02 11.20
C LEU A 9 7.48 -0.72 10.31
N LEU A 10 6.97 -1.71 9.59
CA LEU A 10 5.83 -1.57 8.70
C LEU A 10 4.49 -1.85 9.40
N VAL A 11 4.47 -2.55 10.53
CA VAL A 11 3.25 -2.84 11.32
C VAL A 11 2.35 -1.61 11.51
N PRO A 12 2.84 -0.42 11.91
CA PRO A 12 1.99 0.77 12.09
C PRO A 12 1.30 1.22 10.79
N PHE A 13 1.93 0.97 9.65
CA PHE A 13 1.43 1.35 8.33
C PHE A 13 0.52 0.28 7.74
N LEU A 14 0.51 -0.95 8.27
CA LEU A 14 -0.27 -2.10 7.83
C LEU A 14 -1.62 -2.25 8.57
N GLY A 15 -2.02 -1.24 9.35
CA GLY A 15 -3.28 -1.19 10.10
C GLY A 15 -4.51 -1.68 9.31
N PRO A 16 -5.60 -2.06 10.02
CA PRO A 16 -6.70 -2.87 9.50
C PRO A 16 -7.15 -2.34 8.15
N SER A 17 -6.86 -3.12 7.11
CA SER A 17 -7.29 -2.78 5.77
C SER A 17 -8.81 -2.89 5.72
N SER A 18 -9.50 -1.99 5.01
CA SER A 18 -10.96 -2.09 4.82
C SER A 18 -11.41 -3.40 4.12
N LEU A 19 -10.45 -4.24 3.71
CA LEU A 19 -10.62 -5.50 3.00
C LEU A 19 -10.51 -6.73 3.89
N SER A 20 -9.88 -6.62 5.07
CA SER A 20 -9.65 -7.73 5.99
C SER A 20 -9.60 -7.17 7.41
N ARG A 21 -10.37 -7.74 8.34
CA ARG A 21 -10.27 -7.41 9.77
C ARG A 21 -8.86 -7.70 10.32
N GLU A 22 -8.16 -8.63 9.68
CA GLU A 22 -6.79 -8.97 9.96
C GLU A 22 -5.81 -7.93 9.38
N PRO A 23 -4.74 -7.58 10.11
CA PRO A 23 -3.69 -6.71 9.61
C PRO A 23 -3.13 -7.29 8.30
N ALA A 24 -2.79 -6.43 7.35
CA ALA A 24 -2.17 -6.86 6.10
C ALA A 24 -0.78 -7.44 6.42
N SER A 25 -0.70 -8.75 6.65
CA SER A 25 0.58 -9.42 6.92
C SER A 25 1.36 -9.56 5.62
N LEU A 26 2.56 -9.00 5.58
CA LEU A 26 3.48 -9.16 4.45
C LEU A 26 3.98 -10.60 4.40
N VAL A 27 4.01 -11.19 3.20
CA VAL A 27 4.57 -12.53 2.98
C VAL A 27 6.11 -12.44 3.03
N GLU A 28 6.78 -13.49 3.51
CA GLU A 28 8.25 -13.51 3.63
C GLU A 28 8.98 -13.13 2.33
N SER A 29 8.45 -13.54 1.18
CA SER A 29 8.97 -13.16 -0.14
C SER A 29 8.95 -11.64 -0.38
N GLN A 30 7.89 -10.95 0.06
CA GLN A 30 7.76 -9.49 -0.03
C GLN A 30 8.74 -8.80 0.92
N LEU A 31 8.91 -9.32 2.13
CA LEU A 31 9.91 -8.79 3.07
C LEU A 31 11.34 -8.93 2.50
N LYS A 32 11.67 -10.04 1.84
CA LYS A 32 12.95 -10.21 1.14
C LYS A 32 13.12 -9.23 -0.02
N GLN A 33 12.07 -8.99 -0.81
CA GLN A 33 12.11 -7.99 -1.88
C GLN A 33 12.33 -6.58 -1.33
N ILE A 34 11.65 -6.22 -0.24
CA ILE A 34 11.83 -4.93 0.44
C ILE A 34 13.27 -4.80 0.96
N SER A 35 13.81 -5.83 1.62
CA SER A 35 15.22 -5.83 2.07
C SER A 35 16.19 -5.60 0.92
N MET A 36 16.02 -6.34 -0.18
CA MET A 36 16.89 -6.21 -1.35
C MET A 36 16.81 -4.81 -1.96
N TYR A 37 15.61 -4.23 -2.03
CA TYR A 37 15.41 -2.87 -2.53
C TYR A 37 16.07 -1.82 -1.62
N ILE A 38 15.95 -1.96 -0.29
CA ILE A 38 16.62 -1.08 0.68
C ILE A 38 18.14 -1.13 0.48
N ASP A 39 18.71 -2.32 0.31
CA ASP A 39 20.16 -2.48 0.10
C ASP A 39 20.61 -1.81 -1.21
N ILE A 40 19.80 -1.87 -2.26
CA ILE A 40 20.03 -1.13 -3.51
C ILE A 40 19.96 0.38 -3.23
N LEU A 41 18.91 0.85 -2.55
CA LEU A 41 18.68 2.28 -2.30
C LEU A 41 19.82 2.90 -1.48
N ILE A 42 20.30 2.21 -0.45
CA ILE A 42 21.45 2.62 0.35
C ILE A 42 22.71 2.71 -0.50
N ARG A 43 22.96 1.69 -1.34
CA ARG A 43 24.12 1.64 -2.24
C ARG A 43 24.16 2.81 -3.22
N TRP A 44 23.01 3.23 -3.73
CA TRP A 44 22.90 4.37 -4.63
C TRP A 44 22.90 5.71 -3.88
N SER A 45 22.26 5.79 -2.72
CA SER A 45 22.27 6.99 -1.87
C SER A 45 23.70 7.37 -1.44
N ALA A 46 24.57 6.37 -1.23
CA ALA A 46 26.00 6.58 -0.97
C ALA A 46 26.77 7.23 -2.15
N ARG A 47 26.31 7.06 -3.39
CA ARG A 47 26.99 7.53 -4.60
C ARG A 47 26.49 8.86 -5.13
N ILE A 48 25.18 9.11 -5.06
CA ILE A 48 24.55 10.26 -5.72
C ILE A 48 23.61 11.08 -4.82
N ASN A 49 23.63 10.85 -3.49
CA ASN A 49 22.81 11.59 -2.52
C ASN A 49 21.31 11.57 -2.88
N LEU A 50 20.83 10.38 -3.28
CA LEU A 50 19.53 10.14 -3.92
C LEU A 50 18.31 10.48 -3.04
N THR A 51 18.48 10.38 -1.72
CA THR A 51 17.44 10.65 -0.73
C THR A 51 18.06 11.44 0.42
N ALA A 52 17.39 12.51 0.87
CA ALA A 52 17.81 13.26 2.06
C ALA A 52 17.85 12.38 3.33
N VAL A 53 17.20 11.21 3.27
CA VAL A 53 17.13 10.19 4.32
C VAL A 53 18.17 9.09 4.06
N ARG A 54 19.06 8.86 5.03
CA ARG A 54 20.17 7.91 4.91
C ARG A 54 20.08 6.70 5.84
N ARG A 55 19.24 6.76 6.88
CA ARG A 55 19.07 5.64 7.81
C ARG A 55 18.11 4.61 7.19
N PRO A 56 18.46 3.31 7.20
CA PRO A 56 17.61 2.26 6.65
C PRO A 56 16.20 2.27 7.23
N GLU A 57 16.10 2.49 8.54
CA GLU A 57 14.84 2.55 9.28
C GLU A 57 13.92 3.69 8.80
N ASP A 58 14.51 4.86 8.58
CA ASP A 58 13.78 6.05 8.12
C ASP A 58 13.38 5.92 6.63
N ILE A 59 14.15 5.18 5.83
CA ILE A 59 13.77 4.80 4.46
C ILE A 59 12.55 3.87 4.48
N VAL A 60 12.54 2.87 5.37
CA VAL A 60 11.40 1.94 5.49
C VAL A 60 10.13 2.68 5.89
N THR A 61 10.19 3.56 6.89
CA THR A 61 8.99 4.24 7.38
C THR A 61 8.51 5.34 6.44
N ARG A 62 9.39 6.21 5.93
CA ARG A 62 9.01 7.36 5.08
C ARG A 62 8.76 6.99 3.63
N HIS A 63 9.55 6.10 3.04
CA HIS A 63 9.35 5.75 1.62
C HIS A 63 8.40 4.58 1.44
N PHE A 64 8.59 3.50 2.19
CA PHE A 64 7.73 2.33 2.06
C PHE A 64 6.45 2.46 2.89
N GLY A 65 6.55 2.86 4.16
CA GLY A 65 5.40 3.03 5.05
C GLY A 65 4.38 4.03 4.50
N GLU A 66 4.82 5.23 4.09
CA GLU A 66 3.92 6.23 3.49
C GLU A 66 3.32 5.75 2.16
N SER A 67 4.10 5.06 1.31
CA SER A 67 3.58 4.50 0.04
C SER A 67 2.53 3.42 0.27
N LEU A 68 2.75 2.49 1.21
CA LEU A 68 1.77 1.48 1.59
C LEU A 68 0.52 2.11 2.22
N PHE A 69 0.71 3.12 3.07
CA PHE A 69 -0.38 3.87 3.67
C PHE A 69 -1.24 4.54 2.59
N ALA A 70 -0.62 5.23 1.63
CA ALA A 70 -1.31 5.87 0.51
C ALA A 70 -2.04 4.83 -0.36
N ALA A 71 -1.37 3.71 -0.69
CA ALA A 71 -1.96 2.64 -1.46
C ALA A 71 -3.23 2.09 -0.79
N ARG A 72 -3.24 1.87 0.53
CA ARG A 72 -4.45 1.45 1.24
C ARG A 72 -5.60 2.44 1.06
N HIS A 73 -5.35 3.73 1.24
CA HIS A 73 -6.39 4.75 1.13
C HIS A 73 -6.93 4.85 -0.29
N LEU A 74 -6.05 4.82 -1.29
CA LEU A 74 -6.44 4.88 -2.69
C LEU A 74 -7.20 3.63 -3.13
N LEU A 75 -6.74 2.43 -2.77
CA LEU A 75 -7.41 1.17 -3.11
C LEU A 75 -8.77 1.03 -2.43
N SER A 76 -8.95 1.59 -1.23
CA SER A 76 -10.25 1.70 -0.57
C SER A 76 -11.21 2.55 -1.39
N VAL A 77 -10.78 3.77 -1.74
CA VAL A 77 -11.59 4.73 -2.51
C VAL A 77 -11.94 4.19 -3.90
N SER A 78 -10.99 3.56 -4.60
CA SER A 78 -11.25 2.98 -5.92
C SER A 78 -12.32 1.89 -5.89
N LYS A 79 -12.38 1.09 -4.82
CA LYS A 79 -13.42 0.06 -4.68
C LYS A 79 -14.79 0.66 -4.37
N ASP A 80 -14.87 1.70 -3.55
CA ASP A 80 -16.11 2.45 -3.35
C ASP A 80 -16.63 3.05 -4.65
N VAL A 81 -15.73 3.65 -5.44
CA VAL A 81 -16.08 4.20 -6.76
C VAL A 81 -16.55 3.09 -7.71
N ALA A 82 -15.83 1.97 -7.79
CA ALA A 82 -16.22 0.83 -8.62
C ALA A 82 -17.58 0.24 -8.20
N SER A 83 -17.83 0.10 -6.90
CA SER A 83 -19.11 -0.35 -6.34
C SER A 83 -20.24 0.62 -6.72
N ARG A 84 -20.04 1.93 -6.53
CA ARG A 84 -21.05 2.96 -6.85
C ARG A 84 -21.36 3.07 -8.34
N ILE A 85 -20.38 2.84 -9.22
CA ILE A 85 -20.60 2.80 -10.67
C ILE A 85 -21.42 1.56 -11.04
N SER A 86 -21.13 0.41 -10.43
CA SER A 86 -21.89 -0.83 -10.65
C SER A 86 -23.36 -0.70 -10.21
N THR A 87 -23.63 -0.09 -9.05
CA THR A 87 -25.00 0.12 -8.56
C THR A 87 -25.79 1.15 -9.39
N ARG A 88 -25.13 2.17 -9.95
CA ARG A 88 -25.81 3.21 -10.75
C ARG A 88 -26.33 2.68 -12.09
N ASN A 89 -25.70 1.64 -12.66
CA ASN A 89 -26.11 1.09 -13.95
C ASN A 89 -27.38 0.23 -13.88
N HIS A 90 -27.92 -0.08 -12.68
CA HIS A 90 -29.04 -0.99 -12.52
C HIS A 90 -30.42 -0.33 -12.30
N VAL A 91 -30.50 1.01 -12.31
CA VAL A 91 -31.72 1.77 -11.95
C VAL A 91 -32.50 2.32 -13.17
N GLY A 92 -32.13 1.93 -14.40
CA GLY A 92 -32.62 2.56 -15.64
C GLY A 92 -33.64 1.81 -16.50
N THR A 93 -34.36 0.77 -16.03
CA THR A 93 -35.20 -0.07 -16.94
C THR A 93 -36.62 -0.36 -16.47
N VAL A 94 -37.28 0.54 -15.73
CA VAL A 94 -38.72 0.40 -15.43
C VAL A 94 -39.51 1.67 -15.73
N ALA A 95 -39.58 2.07 -17.00
CA ALA A 95 -40.57 3.05 -17.46
C ALA A 95 -40.80 2.97 -18.98
N SER A 96 -41.34 1.86 -19.47
CA SER A 96 -42.11 1.87 -20.72
C SER A 96 -43.12 0.74 -20.70
N THR A 97 -44.24 1.02 -20.05
CA THR A 97 -45.53 0.42 -20.40
C THR A 97 -46.48 1.59 -20.46
N VAL A 98 -46.66 2.09 -21.68
CA VAL A 98 -47.59 3.14 -22.09
C VAL A 98 -48.74 2.40 -22.82
N PRO A 99 -50.00 2.86 -22.70
CA PRO A 99 -51.19 2.01 -22.60
C PRO A 99 -51.70 1.41 -23.91
#